data_AF-A0A6A6HF58-F1
#
_entry.id   AF-A0A6A6HF58-F1
#
_cell.length_a   1.000
_cell.length_b   1.000
_cell.length_c   1.000
_cell.angle_alpha   90.00
_cell.angle_beta   90.00
_cell.angle_gamma   90.00
#
_symmetry.space_group_name_H-M   'P 1'
#
loop_
_entity.id
_entity.type
_entity.pdbx_description
1 polymer ?
#
loop_
_entity_poly.entity_id
_entity_poly.type
_entity_poly.pdbx_seq_one_letter_code
_entity_poly.pdbx_strand_id
1 'polypeptide(L)'
;MRWEMGTKQYSTVYRVQGIPMEYRKKQLKEALTSIFHLLETENFVRIYSLAPNYTWSRSLKVATITFDKEIEVLSEGKKEACFVVPTGDTDDDDDDGAFSQRVTFKLDVHFEGLTPLRAFRNERDHLIDVVAVTGLGGHAYGSFKERGGDHMWLRDSLPQDLEAAQIYLYGYDSHLSNSQSFQGIVALATTLRQRLQRLRRVSEHDDRPVPRPLIFIAHSLGGILVKEALVQMQDDPHDQRMLKTVFGALFFGVPNHGMDITSLRTMVRGQPNENLVTQLGFSTFRTPA
;
A
#
# COMPACT_ATOMS: atom_id res chain seq x y z
N MET A 1 -23.60 37.91 8.02
CA MET A 1 -22.69 37.04 8.80
C MET A 1 -21.95 36.14 7.82
N ARG A 2 -20.65 36.37 7.70
CA ARG A 2 -19.76 35.68 6.77
C ARG A 2 -19.15 34.53 7.56
N TRP A 3 -19.53 33.30 7.26
CA TRP A 3 -18.97 32.11 7.90
C TRP A 3 -17.55 31.92 7.37
N GLU A 4 -16.55 32.22 8.20
CA GLU A 4 -15.19 31.72 7.98
C GLU A 4 -15.21 30.21 8.23
N MET A 5 -15.40 29.43 7.16
CA MET A 5 -15.07 28.02 7.20
C MET A 5 -13.56 27.93 7.31
N GLY A 6 -13.05 27.82 8.54
CA GLY A 6 -11.69 27.34 8.75
C GLY A 6 -11.55 25.99 8.07
N THR A 7 -10.84 25.96 6.94
CA THR A 7 -10.51 24.70 6.26
C THR A 7 -9.62 23.92 7.20
N LYS A 8 -10.20 22.95 7.90
CA LYS A 8 -9.46 22.02 8.74
C LYS A 8 -8.45 21.31 7.85
N GLN A 9 -7.17 21.64 8.02
CA GLN A 9 -6.08 21.06 7.25
C GLN A 9 -5.78 19.67 7.84
N TYR A 10 -5.90 18.64 7.01
CA TYR A 10 -5.67 17.25 7.43
C TYR A 10 -4.22 16.89 7.17
N SER A 11 -3.64 16.07 8.05
CA SER A 11 -2.24 15.66 7.90
C SER A 11 -2.07 14.71 6.72
N THR A 12 -1.15 15.05 5.82
CA THR A 12 -0.69 14.16 4.75
C THR A 12 0.00 12.95 5.37
N VAL A 13 -0.45 11.75 4.98
CA VAL A 13 0.17 10.49 5.40
C VAL A 13 1.20 10.08 4.34
N TYR A 14 2.43 9.86 4.77
CA TYR A 14 3.52 9.37 3.93
C TYR A 14 3.82 7.91 4.24
N ARG A 15 4.18 7.15 3.21
CA ARG A 15 4.85 5.87 3.35
C ARG A 15 6.36 6.09 3.24
N VAL A 16 7.10 5.61 4.24
CA VAL A 16 8.56 5.61 4.24
C VAL A 16 9.04 4.19 3.96
N GLN A 17 9.81 4.00 2.90
CA GLN A 17 10.40 2.74 2.49
C GLN A 17 11.93 2.81 2.61
N GLY A 18 12.59 1.65 2.63
CA GLY A 18 14.06 1.58 2.72
C GLY A 18 14.60 1.66 4.14
N ILE A 19 13.76 1.40 5.15
CA ILE A 19 14.16 1.51 6.56
C ILE A 19 14.93 0.24 6.96
N PRO A 20 16.14 0.31 7.53
CA PRO A 20 16.85 -0.88 7.99
C PRO A 20 16.10 -1.70 9.06
N MET A 21 16.36 -3.00 9.15
CA MET A 21 15.63 -3.89 10.07
C MET A 21 15.92 -3.61 11.55
N GLU A 22 17.09 -3.07 11.85
CA GLU A 22 17.53 -2.68 13.19
C GLU A 22 16.87 -1.37 13.66
N TYR A 23 16.37 -0.54 12.74
CA TYR A 23 15.71 0.71 13.10
C TYR A 23 14.41 0.42 13.87
N ARG A 24 14.30 1.05 15.05
CA ARG A 24 13.04 1.16 15.80
C ARG A 24 12.45 2.55 15.56
N LYS A 25 11.27 2.81 16.17
CA LYS A 25 10.57 4.09 16.01
C LYS A 25 11.46 5.29 16.41
N LYS A 26 12.33 5.13 17.41
CA LYS A 26 13.27 6.17 17.85
C LYS A 26 14.27 6.52 16.74
N GLN A 27 14.99 5.54 16.21
CA GLN A 27 15.97 5.75 15.13
C GLN A 27 15.33 6.30 13.86
N LEU A 28 14.13 5.80 13.50
CA LEU A 28 13.40 6.34 12.35
C LEU A 28 13.03 7.81 12.56
N LYS A 29 12.58 8.18 13.77
CA LYS A 29 12.26 9.56 14.10
C LYS A 29 13.50 10.45 14.01
N GLU A 30 14.62 10.05 14.61
CA GLU A 30 15.90 10.78 14.57
C GLU A 30 16.38 11.00 13.12
N ALA A 31 16.33 9.95 12.30
CA ALA A 31 16.71 10.04 10.88
C ALA A 31 15.81 11.02 10.10
N LEU A 32 14.49 10.96 10.29
CA LEU A 32 13.55 11.89 9.63
C LEU A 32 13.73 13.33 10.14
N THR A 33 13.98 13.52 11.43
CA THR A 33 14.32 14.83 12.01
C THR A 33 15.57 15.41 11.36
N SER A 34 16.60 14.60 11.18
CA SER A 34 17.86 15.00 10.53
C SER A 34 17.65 15.35 9.05
N ILE A 35 16.95 14.49 8.28
CA ILE A 35 16.69 14.69 6.85
C ILE A 35 15.94 16.00 6.58
N PHE A 36 14.94 16.32 7.40
CA PHE A 36 14.05 17.46 7.18
C PHE A 36 14.37 18.67 8.07
N HIS A 37 15.50 18.64 8.78
CA HIS A 37 15.93 19.71 9.70
C HIS A 37 14.83 20.14 10.67
N LEU A 38 14.11 19.17 11.24
CA LEU A 38 12.97 19.41 12.10
C LEU A 38 13.42 19.91 13.47
N LEU A 39 12.73 20.92 14.00
CA LEU A 39 12.96 21.39 15.37
C LEU A 39 12.19 20.48 16.34
N GLU A 40 12.89 19.76 17.22
CA GLU A 40 12.26 18.76 18.12
C GLU A 40 11.12 19.33 18.99
N THR A 41 11.16 20.64 19.27
CA THR A 41 10.15 21.37 20.04
C THR A 41 8.93 21.80 19.22
N GLU A 42 9.03 21.83 17.88
CA GLU A 42 7.97 22.36 16.99
C GLU A 42 7.42 21.35 16.00
N ASN A 43 8.17 20.29 15.70
CA ASN A 43 7.84 19.33 14.66
C ASN A 43 7.77 17.92 15.24
N PHE A 44 6.56 17.35 15.29
CA PHE A 44 6.38 15.97 15.72
C PHE A 44 6.14 15.06 14.53
N VAL A 45 7.01 14.06 14.37
CA VAL A 45 6.80 12.94 13.45
C VAL A 45 6.00 11.87 14.18
N ARG A 46 4.81 11.60 13.68
CA ARG A 46 3.95 10.53 14.20
C ARG A 46 4.11 9.28 13.35
N ILE A 47 4.58 8.19 13.97
CA ILE A 47 4.80 6.89 13.32
C ILE A 47 3.67 5.93 13.68
N TYR A 48 2.79 5.64 12.72
CA TYR A 48 1.65 4.76 12.92
C TYR A 48 2.05 3.29 12.78
N SER A 49 2.74 2.95 11.69
CA SER A 49 3.28 1.61 11.47
C SER A 49 4.80 1.64 11.25
N LEU A 50 5.47 0.56 11.63
CA LEU A 50 6.88 0.30 11.31
C LEU A 50 7.04 -1.23 11.27
N ALA A 51 6.92 -1.80 10.08
CA ALA A 51 6.84 -3.24 9.89
C ALA A 51 7.78 -3.71 8.78
N PRO A 52 8.25 -4.96 8.81
CA PRO A 52 9.01 -5.53 7.71
C PRO A 52 8.24 -5.45 6.37
N ASN A 53 8.94 -5.13 5.29
CA ASN A 53 8.36 -5.10 3.95
C ASN A 53 8.73 -6.37 3.17
N TYR A 54 8.03 -7.45 3.47
CA TYR A 54 8.23 -8.76 2.85
C TYR A 54 7.93 -8.81 1.34
N THR A 55 7.53 -7.69 0.72
CA THR A 55 7.09 -7.67 -0.68
C THR A 55 8.19 -7.20 -1.63
N TRP A 56 9.25 -6.58 -1.09
CA TRP A 56 10.36 -6.02 -1.87
C TRP A 56 11.75 -6.44 -1.36
N SER A 57 11.94 -6.57 -0.03
CA SER A 57 13.22 -7.04 0.53
C SER A 57 13.03 -7.64 1.94
N ARG A 58 13.75 -8.72 2.24
CA ARG A 58 13.79 -9.32 3.59
C ARG A 58 14.51 -8.45 4.62
N SER A 59 15.33 -7.49 4.16
CA SER A 59 16.22 -6.69 5.01
C SER A 59 15.73 -5.28 5.28
N LEU A 60 14.50 -4.93 4.89
CA LEU A 60 13.98 -3.56 5.03
C LEU A 60 12.55 -3.54 5.59
N LYS A 61 12.28 -2.49 6.36
CA LYS A 61 10.98 -2.10 6.88
C LYS A 61 10.36 -0.98 6.04
N VAL A 62 9.07 -0.83 6.27
CA VAL A 62 8.25 0.26 5.78
C VAL A 62 7.45 0.85 6.94
N ALA A 63 7.25 2.15 6.92
CA ALA A 63 6.49 2.87 7.92
C ALA A 63 5.42 3.75 7.28
N THR A 64 4.35 4.01 8.03
CA THR A 64 3.39 5.07 7.71
C THR A 64 3.53 6.17 8.74
N ILE A 65 3.68 7.41 8.27
CA ILE A 65 3.96 8.57 9.12
C ILE A 65 3.09 9.77 8.75
N THR A 66 2.92 10.69 9.69
CA THR A 66 2.48 12.07 9.42
C THR A 66 3.44 13.04 10.11
N PHE A 67 3.48 14.27 9.59
CA PHE A 67 4.09 15.40 10.26
C PHE A 67 2.97 16.27 10.85
N ASP A 68 3.09 16.66 12.11
CA ASP A 68 2.05 17.46 12.78
C ASP A 68 2.00 18.91 12.24
N LYS A 69 3.08 19.37 11.61
CA LYS A 69 3.16 20.64 10.85
C LYS A 69 3.43 20.32 9.39
N GLU A 70 2.84 21.08 8.49
CA GLU A 70 3.11 20.96 7.07
C GLU A 70 4.59 21.28 6.79
N ILE A 71 5.27 20.34 6.15
CA ILE A 71 6.65 20.48 5.70
C ILE A 71 6.70 20.10 4.22
N GLU A 72 7.61 20.75 3.48
CA GLU A 72 7.82 20.43 2.07
C GLU A 72 8.63 19.14 1.93
N VAL A 73 7.94 18.00 2.01
CA VAL A 73 8.57 16.69 1.78
C VAL A 73 8.77 16.44 0.29
N LEU A 74 7.78 16.81 -0.53
CA LEU A 74 7.74 16.50 -1.95
C LEU A 74 7.66 17.80 -2.73
N SER A 75 8.54 17.95 -3.74
CA SER A 75 8.44 19.06 -4.68
C SER A 75 7.08 19.04 -5.38
N GLU A 76 6.61 20.22 -5.79
CA GLU A 76 5.32 20.37 -6.48
C GLU A 76 5.15 19.36 -7.64
N GLY A 77 4.02 18.66 -7.65
CA GLY A 77 3.68 17.65 -8.66
C GLY A 77 4.35 16.27 -8.47
N LYS A 78 5.34 16.12 -7.57
CA LYS A 78 5.94 14.81 -7.28
C LYS A 78 5.12 14.02 -6.26
N LYS A 79 5.02 12.71 -6.47
CA LYS A 79 4.34 11.76 -5.56
C LYS A 79 5.31 10.95 -4.69
N GLU A 80 6.60 11.06 -4.97
CA GLU A 80 7.67 10.36 -4.25
C GLU A 80 9.00 11.11 -4.33
N ALA A 81 9.87 10.89 -3.34
CA ALA A 81 11.24 11.39 -3.30
C ALA A 81 12.16 10.46 -2.48
N CYS A 82 13.46 10.48 -2.78
CA CYS A 82 14.48 9.71 -2.06
C CYS A 82 15.38 10.65 -1.25
N PHE A 83 15.72 10.23 -0.04
CA PHE A 83 16.52 10.98 0.91
C PHE A 83 17.63 10.09 1.47
N VAL A 84 18.86 10.57 1.41
CA VAL A 84 19.98 9.91 2.06
C VAL A 84 19.95 10.26 3.54
N VAL A 85 20.01 9.26 4.42
CA VAL A 85 20.11 9.49 5.86
C VAL A 85 21.50 10.04 6.15
N PRO A 86 21.64 11.22 6.76
CA PRO A 86 22.95 11.74 7.15
C PRO A 86 23.61 10.79 8.15
N THR A 87 24.75 10.23 7.78
CA THR A 87 25.67 9.60 8.73
C THR A 87 26.49 10.73 9.32
N GLY A 88 26.52 10.88 10.65
CA GLY A 88 27.36 11.90 11.29
C GLY A 88 28.78 11.78 10.76
N ASP A 89 29.41 12.91 10.44
CA ASP A 89 30.76 12.97 9.88
C ASP A 89 31.73 12.21 10.79
N THR A 90 32.05 10.96 10.43
CA THR A 90 33.30 10.36 10.85
C THR A 90 34.32 10.86 9.84
N ASP A 91 35.18 11.77 10.29
CA ASP A 91 36.44 12.08 9.62
C ASP A 91 37.29 10.79 9.61
N ASP A 92 36.96 9.85 8.71
CA ASP A 92 37.71 8.62 8.54
C ASP A 92 38.86 8.87 7.55
N ASP A 93 39.95 9.40 8.09
CA ASP A 93 41.32 9.30 7.53
C ASP A 93 41.90 7.88 7.71
N ASP A 94 41.10 6.89 8.14
CA ASP A 94 41.55 5.50 8.29
C ASP A 94 41.05 4.62 7.14
N ASP A 95 42.02 4.30 6.29
CA ASP A 95 42.07 3.25 5.28
C ASP A 95 41.74 1.87 5.88
N ASP A 96 40.45 1.56 6.05
CA ASP A 96 39.98 0.19 6.16
C ASP A 96 38.63 0.05 5.43
N GLY A 97 38.65 -0.69 4.31
CA GLY A 97 37.60 -0.76 3.28
C GLY A 97 36.27 -1.41 3.68
N ALA A 98 35.66 -1.00 4.78
CA ALA A 98 34.28 -1.32 5.11
C ALA A 98 33.35 -0.26 4.49
N PHE A 99 32.69 -0.61 3.38
CA PHE A 99 31.63 0.20 2.79
C PHE A 99 30.53 0.50 3.84
N SER A 100 30.58 1.67 4.48
CA SER A 100 29.45 2.22 5.24
C SER A 100 28.28 2.39 4.27
N GLN A 101 27.39 1.40 4.24
CA GLN A 101 26.29 1.35 3.29
C GLN A 101 25.34 2.53 3.57
N ARG A 102 25.36 3.52 2.67
CA ARG A 102 24.49 4.70 2.78
C ARG A 102 23.03 4.28 2.79
N VAL A 103 22.35 4.55 3.92
CA VAL A 103 20.92 4.29 4.08
C VAL A 103 20.13 5.34 3.30
N THR A 104 19.21 4.90 2.46
CA THR A 104 18.34 5.80 1.67
C THR A 104 16.87 5.49 1.97
N PHE A 105 16.12 6.51 2.36
CA PHE A 105 14.67 6.43 2.52
C PHE A 105 13.97 6.91 1.26
N LYS A 106 12.96 6.16 0.82
CA LYS A 106 12.01 6.62 -0.19
C LYS A 106 10.71 6.99 0.50
N LEU A 107 10.29 8.24 0.39
CA LEU A 107 8.99 8.70 0.87
C LEU A 107 8.04 8.83 -0.31
N ASP A 108 6.84 8.29 -0.16
CA ASP A 108 5.79 8.38 -1.17
C ASP A 108 4.42 8.63 -0.54
N VAL A 109 3.55 9.28 -1.32
CA VAL A 109 2.15 9.52 -0.92
C VAL A 109 1.17 8.61 -1.66
N HIS A 110 1.57 7.92 -2.73
CA HIS A 110 0.65 7.17 -3.58
C HIS A 110 0.36 5.74 -3.10
N PHE A 111 1.25 5.16 -2.28
CA PHE A 111 1.09 3.82 -1.69
C PHE A 111 0.98 2.67 -2.70
N GLU A 112 1.62 2.76 -3.88
CA GLU A 112 1.63 1.63 -4.82
C GLU A 112 2.40 0.42 -4.27
N GLY A 113 1.89 -0.78 -4.53
CA GLY A 113 2.34 -2.01 -3.92
C GLY A 113 1.69 -2.26 -2.56
N LEU A 114 2.23 -3.24 -1.85
CA LEU A 114 1.72 -3.69 -0.56
C LEU A 114 2.33 -2.86 0.58
N THR A 115 1.49 -2.34 1.47
CA THR A 115 1.90 -1.55 2.63
C THR A 115 1.28 -2.12 3.91
N PRO A 116 2.06 -2.67 4.85
CA PRO A 116 1.57 -3.07 6.16
C PRO A 116 1.17 -1.84 6.99
N LEU A 117 -0.05 -1.87 7.51
CA LEU A 117 -0.62 -0.79 8.33
C LEU A 117 -0.38 -0.96 9.83
N ARG A 118 0.19 -2.09 10.24
CA ARG A 118 0.61 -2.35 11.62
C ARG A 118 1.83 -3.26 11.68
N ALA A 119 2.39 -3.41 12.87
CA ALA A 119 3.46 -4.35 13.18
C ALA A 119 3.09 -5.16 14.42
N PHE A 120 3.51 -6.42 14.45
CA PHE A 120 3.39 -7.27 15.63
C PHE A 120 4.65 -7.16 16.48
N ARG A 121 4.48 -7.17 17.81
CA ARG A 121 5.62 -7.28 18.75
C ARG A 121 6.24 -8.67 18.66
N ASN A 122 5.39 -9.68 18.52
CA ASN A 122 5.76 -11.07 18.32
C ASN A 122 5.09 -11.57 17.05
N GLU A 123 5.88 -12.00 16.06
CA GLU A 123 5.36 -12.47 14.78
C GLU A 123 4.42 -13.67 14.93
N ARG A 124 4.54 -14.45 16.03
CA ARG A 124 3.63 -15.58 16.32
C ARG A 124 2.17 -15.15 16.52
N ASP A 125 1.93 -13.90 16.92
CA ASP A 125 0.58 -13.36 17.14
C ASP A 125 -0.11 -12.96 15.82
N HIS A 126 0.66 -12.84 14.73
CA HIS A 126 0.13 -12.59 13.39
C HIS A 126 -0.45 -13.88 12.83
N LEU A 127 -1.75 -14.14 13.01
CA LEU A 127 -2.39 -15.38 12.57
C LEU A 127 -3.14 -15.26 11.24
N ILE A 128 -3.55 -14.04 10.86
CA ILE A 128 -4.39 -13.79 9.66
C ILE A 128 -3.75 -12.68 8.83
N ASP A 129 -3.81 -12.81 7.50
CA ASP A 129 -3.49 -11.71 6.58
C ASP A 129 -4.77 -11.11 5.98
N VAL A 130 -4.87 -9.80 6.03
CA VAL A 130 -5.93 -9.02 5.38
C VAL A 130 -5.31 -8.13 4.32
N VAL A 131 -5.78 -8.22 3.08
CA VAL A 131 -5.31 -7.38 1.97
C VAL A 131 -6.45 -6.50 1.47
N ALA A 132 -6.31 -5.20 1.69
CA ALA A 132 -7.25 -4.18 1.24
C ALA A 132 -6.85 -3.65 -0.15
N VAL A 133 -7.73 -3.76 -1.13
CA VAL A 133 -7.50 -3.38 -2.54
C VAL A 133 -8.39 -2.20 -2.92
N THR A 134 -7.76 -1.09 -3.30
CA THR A 134 -8.46 0.13 -3.76
C THR A 134 -9.14 -0.05 -5.12
N GLY A 135 -10.04 0.87 -5.48
CA GLY A 135 -10.70 0.90 -6.78
C GLY A 135 -9.94 1.71 -7.84
N LEU A 136 -10.50 1.76 -9.04
CA LEU A 136 -9.99 2.57 -10.17
C LEU A 136 -9.85 4.05 -9.77
N GLY A 137 -8.69 4.66 -10.03
CA GLY A 137 -8.44 6.07 -9.73
C GLY A 137 -8.46 6.42 -8.24
N GLY A 138 -8.64 5.43 -7.36
CA GLY A 138 -8.74 5.64 -5.93
C GLY A 138 -7.37 5.67 -5.28
N HIS A 139 -7.07 6.71 -4.51
CA HIS A 139 -5.87 6.80 -3.69
C HIS A 139 -5.84 5.65 -2.68
N ALA A 140 -4.83 4.78 -2.71
CA ALA A 140 -4.88 3.53 -1.95
C ALA A 140 -5.14 3.76 -0.44
N TYR A 141 -4.44 4.71 0.18
CA TYR A 141 -4.68 5.05 1.58
C TYR A 141 -6.00 5.80 1.78
N GLY A 142 -6.36 6.66 0.82
CA GLY A 142 -7.47 7.60 0.93
C GLY A 142 -8.83 6.92 0.78
N SER A 143 -8.91 5.85 -0.03
CA SER A 143 -10.12 5.05 -0.26
C SER A 143 -10.69 4.43 1.01
N PHE A 144 -9.89 4.29 2.06
CA PHE A 144 -10.29 3.71 3.36
C PHE A 144 -10.18 4.72 4.51
N LYS A 145 -9.92 6.00 4.21
CA LYS A 145 -9.87 7.10 5.18
C LYS A 145 -11.22 7.82 5.18
N GLU A 146 -11.67 8.27 6.35
CA GLU A 146 -12.89 9.06 6.46
C GLU A 146 -12.78 10.36 5.65
N ARG A 147 -13.92 10.82 5.12
CA ARG A 147 -13.96 12.07 4.36
C ARG A 147 -13.83 13.25 5.33
N GLY A 148 -12.81 14.08 5.14
CA GLY A 148 -12.64 15.28 5.97
C GLY A 148 -12.27 14.97 7.42
N GLY A 149 -11.52 13.89 7.65
CA GLY A 149 -10.93 13.59 8.94
C GLY A 149 -9.67 12.75 8.76
N ASP A 150 -9.02 12.34 9.85
CA ASP A 150 -7.74 11.60 9.83
C ASP A 150 -7.88 10.11 10.13
N HIS A 151 -9.09 9.69 10.50
CA HIS A 151 -9.38 8.31 10.83
C HIS A 151 -9.35 7.43 9.58
N MET A 152 -8.53 6.39 9.61
CA MET A 152 -8.44 5.37 8.56
C MET A 152 -8.75 4.03 9.21
N TRP A 153 -9.98 3.54 9.02
CA TRP A 153 -10.54 2.47 9.85
C TRP A 153 -9.75 1.15 9.78
N LEU A 154 -9.11 0.84 8.64
CA LEU A 154 -8.24 -0.35 8.51
C LEU A 154 -6.99 -0.26 9.39
N ARG A 155 -6.52 0.96 9.71
CA ARG A 155 -5.36 1.20 10.56
C ARG A 155 -5.76 1.44 12.01
N ASP A 156 -6.85 2.18 12.22
CA ASP A 156 -7.17 2.77 13.51
C ASP A 156 -8.17 1.96 14.34
N SER A 157 -9.08 1.23 13.69
CA SER A 157 -10.15 0.45 14.36
C SER A 157 -10.00 -1.04 14.15
N LEU A 158 -9.84 -1.49 12.90
CA LEU A 158 -9.80 -2.91 12.55
C LEU A 158 -8.75 -3.73 13.32
N PRO A 159 -7.54 -3.20 13.64
CA PRO A 159 -6.58 -3.94 14.48
C PRO A 159 -7.07 -4.23 15.90
N GLN A 160 -8.03 -3.47 16.42
CA GLN A 160 -8.60 -3.68 17.75
C GLN A 160 -9.65 -4.80 17.70
N ASP A 161 -10.45 -4.82 16.63
CA ASP A 161 -11.48 -5.86 16.43
C ASP A 161 -10.88 -7.19 15.95
N LEU A 162 -9.79 -7.14 15.18
CA LEU A 162 -9.04 -8.28 14.65
C LEU A 162 -7.58 -8.22 15.08
N GLU A 163 -7.33 -8.46 16.37
CA GLU A 163 -6.01 -8.33 16.98
C GLU A 163 -4.93 -9.19 16.31
N ALA A 164 -5.30 -10.38 15.82
CA ALA A 164 -4.39 -11.32 15.17
C ALA A 164 -4.20 -11.08 13.66
N ALA A 165 -4.85 -10.07 13.08
CA ALA A 165 -4.78 -9.77 11.66
C ALA A 165 -3.67 -8.76 11.34
N GLN A 166 -2.78 -9.12 10.42
CA GLN A 166 -1.91 -8.16 9.74
C GLN A 166 -2.63 -7.58 8.54
N ILE A 167 -2.69 -6.25 8.49
CA ILE A 167 -3.47 -5.55 7.49
C ILE A 167 -2.52 -4.91 6.50
N TYR A 168 -2.68 -5.28 5.24
CA TYR A 168 -1.94 -4.73 4.12
C TYR A 168 -2.88 -3.91 3.26
N LEU A 169 -2.42 -2.72 2.89
CA LEU A 169 -3.01 -1.94 1.83
C LEU A 169 -2.31 -2.29 0.51
N TYR A 170 -3.08 -2.49 -0.57
CA TYR A 170 -2.55 -2.65 -1.92
C TYR A 170 -2.99 -1.49 -2.81
N GLY A 171 -2.02 -0.67 -3.20
CA GLY A 171 -2.18 0.33 -4.26
C GLY A 171 -1.61 -0.17 -5.59
N TYR A 172 -2.15 0.33 -6.69
CA TYR A 172 -1.66 0.06 -8.04
C TYR A 172 -1.86 1.31 -8.89
N ASP A 173 -0.97 1.53 -9.86
CA ASP A 173 -1.19 2.59 -10.82
C ASP A 173 -2.35 2.21 -11.75
N SER A 174 -3.40 3.00 -11.69
CA SER A 174 -4.59 2.82 -12.50
C SER A 174 -4.59 3.67 -13.76
N HIS A 175 -3.58 4.54 -13.94
CA HIS A 175 -3.36 5.39 -15.12
C HIS A 175 -2.53 4.68 -16.20
N LEU A 176 -2.76 3.38 -16.42
CA LEU A 176 -2.07 2.53 -17.40
C LEU A 176 -1.91 3.19 -18.78
N SER A 177 -0.79 3.89 -19.02
CA SER A 177 -0.42 4.38 -20.33
C SER A 177 0.16 3.21 -21.13
N ASN A 178 -0.55 2.76 -22.17
CA ASN A 178 -0.06 1.90 -23.27
C ASN A 178 -0.35 0.39 -23.26
N SER A 179 -1.34 -0.15 -22.55
CA SER A 179 -1.74 -1.57 -22.73
C SER A 179 -3.13 -1.70 -23.38
N GLN A 180 -3.23 -2.56 -24.40
CA GLN A 180 -4.48 -2.82 -25.11
C GLN A 180 -5.54 -3.42 -24.16
N SER A 181 -6.79 -3.10 -24.45
CA SER A 181 -8.02 -3.11 -23.64
C SER A 181 -8.50 -4.43 -23.00
N PHE A 182 -7.73 -5.51 -23.03
CA PHE A 182 -7.98 -6.72 -22.22
C PHE A 182 -6.78 -7.06 -21.34
N GLN A 183 -5.61 -6.55 -21.69
CA GLN A 183 -4.36 -6.75 -20.96
C GLN A 183 -4.33 -5.92 -19.67
N GLY A 184 -5.11 -4.85 -19.55
CA GLY A 184 -5.09 -3.97 -18.37
C GLY A 184 -5.55 -4.63 -17.06
N ILE A 185 -6.79 -5.11 -16.99
CA ILE A 185 -7.32 -5.78 -15.78
C ILE A 185 -6.56 -7.08 -15.51
N VAL A 186 -6.33 -7.88 -16.56
CA VAL A 186 -5.58 -9.14 -16.46
C VAL A 186 -4.17 -8.89 -15.94
N ALA A 187 -3.42 -7.92 -16.48
CA ALA A 187 -2.06 -7.62 -16.01
C ALA A 187 -2.01 -7.00 -14.61
N LEU A 188 -2.99 -6.15 -14.26
CA LEU A 188 -3.11 -5.64 -12.89
C LEU A 188 -3.39 -6.78 -11.90
N ALA A 189 -4.27 -7.70 -12.25
CA ALA A 189 -4.54 -8.90 -11.47
C ALA A 189 -3.31 -9.84 -11.39
N THR A 190 -2.57 -10.01 -12.49
CA THR A 190 -1.29 -10.74 -12.51
C THR A 190 -0.29 -10.09 -11.57
N THR A 191 -0.22 -8.76 -11.56
CA THR A 191 0.67 -8.01 -10.66
C THR A 191 0.25 -8.21 -9.20
N LEU A 192 -1.04 -8.10 -8.88
CA LEU A 192 -1.56 -8.40 -7.54
C LEU A 192 -1.20 -9.83 -7.11
N ARG A 193 -1.48 -10.82 -7.96
CA ARG A 193 -1.15 -12.23 -7.75
C ARG A 193 0.34 -12.42 -7.45
N GLN A 194 1.24 -11.85 -8.24
CA GLN A 194 2.69 -11.91 -8.02
C GLN A 194 3.13 -11.24 -6.70
N ARG A 195 2.47 -10.14 -6.31
CA ARG A 195 2.75 -9.46 -5.04
C ARG A 195 2.31 -10.32 -3.85
N LEU A 196 1.16 -10.99 -3.95
CA LEU A 196 0.69 -11.94 -2.94
C LEU A 196 1.64 -13.15 -2.83
N GLN A 197 2.11 -13.71 -3.95
CA GLN A 197 3.11 -14.79 -3.94
C GLN A 197 4.37 -14.38 -3.19
N ARG A 198 4.89 -13.17 -3.44
CA ARG A 198 6.08 -12.66 -2.72
C ARG A 198 5.81 -12.49 -1.23
N LEU A 199 4.67 -11.90 -0.87
CA LEU A 199 4.27 -11.77 0.53
C LEU A 199 4.23 -13.13 1.24
N ARG A 200 3.68 -14.15 0.58
CA ARG A 200 3.46 -15.49 1.15
C ARG A 200 4.70 -16.37 1.20
N ARG A 201 5.60 -16.28 0.21
CA ARG A 201 6.90 -16.98 0.24
C ARG A 201 7.72 -16.62 1.48
N VAL A 202 7.56 -15.39 1.99
CA VAL A 202 8.26 -14.97 3.21
C VAL A 202 7.67 -15.62 4.47
N SER A 203 6.37 -15.95 4.47
CA SER A 203 5.73 -16.70 5.54
C SER A 203 6.03 -18.21 5.51
N GLU A 204 6.68 -18.75 4.47
CA GLU A 204 7.05 -20.18 4.39
C GLU A 204 8.28 -20.54 5.25
N HIS A 205 9.00 -19.54 5.80
CA HIS A 205 10.05 -19.74 6.81
C HIS A 205 9.52 -19.64 8.25
N ASP A 206 8.21 -19.42 8.41
CA ASP A 206 7.56 -19.55 9.70
C ASP A 206 7.41 -21.06 9.94
N ASP A 207 7.86 -21.58 11.09
CA ASP A 207 7.77 -23.01 11.48
C ASP A 207 6.31 -23.50 11.65
N ARG A 208 5.35 -22.82 11.03
CA ARG A 208 3.92 -23.06 11.17
C ARG A 208 3.50 -24.23 10.29
N PRO A 209 2.72 -25.15 10.84
CA PRO A 209 2.21 -26.29 10.09
C PRO A 209 1.20 -25.88 9.01
N VAL A 210 0.55 -24.71 9.15
CA VAL A 210 -0.49 -24.22 8.24
C VAL A 210 -0.21 -22.76 7.85
N PRO A 211 -0.29 -22.40 6.55
CA PRO A 211 -0.17 -21.00 6.14
C PRO A 211 -1.32 -20.16 6.70
N ARG A 212 -1.05 -18.88 6.98
CA ARG A 212 -2.04 -17.95 7.55
C ARG A 212 -3.21 -17.73 6.58
N PRO A 213 -4.48 -17.78 7.02
CA PRO A 213 -5.62 -17.44 6.18
C PRO A 213 -5.48 -16.06 5.50
N LEU A 214 -5.98 -15.93 4.27
CA LEU A 214 -6.02 -14.69 3.50
C LEU A 214 -7.45 -14.17 3.41
N ILE A 215 -7.69 -12.94 3.82
CA ILE A 215 -8.96 -12.24 3.63
C ILE A 215 -8.73 -11.03 2.73
N PHE A 216 -9.58 -10.84 1.74
CA PHE A 216 -9.59 -9.63 0.92
C PHE A 216 -10.64 -8.63 1.38
N ILE A 217 -10.30 -7.35 1.34
CA ILE A 217 -11.26 -6.24 1.42
C ILE A 217 -11.09 -5.46 0.13
N ALA A 218 -12.07 -5.46 -0.77
CA ALA A 218 -11.89 -4.86 -2.08
C ALA A 218 -13.02 -3.90 -2.44
N HIS A 219 -12.63 -2.73 -2.95
CA HIS A 219 -13.56 -1.67 -3.33
C HIS A 219 -13.61 -1.52 -4.86
N SER A 220 -14.81 -1.42 -5.43
CA SER A 220 -15.07 -1.16 -6.85
C SER A 220 -14.23 -2.07 -7.77
N LEU A 221 -13.45 -1.53 -8.71
CA LEU A 221 -12.56 -2.30 -9.60
C LEU A 221 -11.63 -3.25 -8.82
N GLY A 222 -11.19 -2.89 -7.62
CA GLY A 222 -10.34 -3.74 -6.80
C GLY A 222 -10.92 -5.14 -6.58
N GLY A 223 -12.24 -5.26 -6.50
CA GLY A 223 -12.92 -6.56 -6.41
C GLY A 223 -12.85 -7.37 -7.70
N ILE A 224 -12.89 -6.71 -8.86
CA ILE A 224 -12.68 -7.37 -10.16
C ILE A 224 -11.23 -7.87 -10.26
N LEU A 225 -10.25 -7.07 -9.82
CA LEU A 225 -8.84 -7.48 -9.79
C LEU A 225 -8.61 -8.70 -8.87
N VAL A 226 -9.24 -8.71 -7.69
CA VAL A 226 -9.16 -9.86 -6.77
C VAL A 226 -9.75 -11.11 -7.43
N LYS A 227 -10.94 -11.00 -8.05
CA LYS A 227 -11.58 -12.14 -8.73
C LYS A 227 -10.73 -12.68 -9.87
N GLU A 228 -10.23 -11.81 -10.74
CA GLU A 228 -9.36 -12.20 -11.85
C GLU A 228 -8.06 -12.85 -11.33
N ALA A 229 -7.46 -12.32 -10.26
CA ALA A 229 -6.28 -12.93 -9.65
C ALA A 229 -6.57 -14.33 -9.10
N LEU A 230 -7.75 -14.57 -8.52
CA LEU A 230 -8.17 -15.89 -8.04
C LEU A 230 -8.39 -16.88 -9.19
N VAL A 231 -8.96 -16.44 -10.31
CA VAL A 231 -9.08 -17.27 -11.53
C VAL A 231 -7.70 -17.66 -12.04
N GLN A 232 -6.79 -16.69 -12.16
CA GLN A 232 -5.40 -16.96 -12.57
C GLN A 232 -4.67 -17.92 -11.61
N MET A 233 -4.93 -17.84 -10.31
CA MET A 233 -4.38 -18.78 -9.33
C MET A 233 -4.98 -20.17 -9.47
N GLN A 234 -6.26 -20.29 -9.81
CA GLN A 234 -6.93 -21.56 -10.05
C GLN A 234 -6.36 -22.28 -11.27
N ASP A 235 -5.97 -21.53 -12.30
CA ASP A 235 -5.41 -22.06 -13.55
C ASP A 235 -3.91 -22.38 -13.45
N ASP A 236 -3.20 -21.90 -12.41
CA ASP A 236 -1.78 -22.20 -12.20
C ASP A 236 -1.57 -23.21 -11.06
N PRO A 237 -1.00 -24.40 -11.33
CA PRO A 237 -0.66 -25.40 -10.32
C PRO A 237 0.24 -24.86 -9.18
N HIS A 238 1.10 -23.87 -9.46
CA HIS A 238 2.02 -23.32 -8.46
C HIS A 238 1.30 -22.48 -7.39
N ASP A 239 0.09 -22.01 -7.68
CA ASP A 239 -0.67 -21.17 -6.74
C ASP A 239 -1.73 -21.90 -5.96
N GLN A 240 -1.95 -23.19 -6.22
CA GLN A 240 -2.98 -23.97 -5.53
C GLN A 240 -2.81 -23.94 -4.01
N ARG A 241 -1.56 -23.91 -3.52
CA ARG A 241 -1.28 -23.76 -2.09
C ARG A 241 -1.75 -22.42 -1.56
N MET A 242 -1.45 -21.32 -2.26
CA MET A 242 -1.87 -19.97 -1.87
C MET A 242 -3.39 -19.81 -1.99
N LEU A 243 -3.99 -20.29 -3.08
CA LEU A 243 -5.44 -20.24 -3.31
C LEU A 243 -6.21 -20.92 -2.17
N LYS A 244 -5.73 -22.06 -1.67
CA LYS A 244 -6.33 -22.77 -0.52
C LYS A 244 -6.26 -21.99 0.79
N THR A 245 -5.41 -20.97 0.90
CA THR A 245 -5.36 -20.09 2.08
C THR A 245 -6.41 -18.98 2.04
N VAL A 246 -7.00 -18.72 0.87
CA VAL A 246 -8.03 -17.69 0.70
C VAL A 246 -9.27 -18.12 1.47
N PHE A 247 -9.51 -17.43 2.58
CA PHE A 247 -10.62 -17.70 3.48
C PHE A 247 -11.90 -17.00 3.02
N GLY A 248 -11.77 -15.77 2.50
CA GLY A 248 -12.91 -15.02 2.01
C GLY A 248 -12.56 -13.64 1.49
N ALA A 249 -13.58 -12.94 0.98
CA ALA A 249 -13.46 -11.58 0.49
C ALA A 249 -14.70 -10.75 0.85
N LEU A 250 -14.49 -9.48 1.22
CA LEU A 250 -15.52 -8.48 1.42
C LEU A 250 -15.48 -7.49 0.24
N PHE A 251 -16.59 -7.33 -0.46
CA PHE A 251 -16.70 -6.54 -1.68
C PHE A 251 -17.59 -5.30 -1.49
N PHE A 252 -17.01 -4.12 -1.71
CA PHE A 252 -17.69 -2.83 -1.58
C PHE A 252 -17.92 -2.23 -2.97
N GLY A 253 -19.16 -2.21 -3.44
CA GLY A 253 -19.53 -1.55 -4.71
C GLY A 253 -18.85 -2.15 -5.95
N VAL A 254 -18.57 -3.46 -5.95
CA VAL A 254 -17.88 -4.14 -7.06
C VAL A 254 -18.86 -4.39 -8.21
N PRO A 255 -18.58 -3.91 -9.44
CA PRO A 255 -19.48 -4.03 -10.59
C PRO A 255 -19.44 -5.43 -11.23
N ASN A 256 -19.92 -6.43 -10.49
CA ASN A 256 -19.82 -7.85 -10.88
C ASN A 256 -20.52 -8.20 -12.19
N HIS A 257 -21.53 -7.42 -12.57
CA HIS A 257 -22.29 -7.59 -13.81
C HIS A 257 -22.02 -6.45 -14.81
N GLY A 258 -20.92 -5.71 -14.60
CA GLY A 258 -20.69 -4.43 -15.25
C GLY A 258 -21.50 -3.28 -14.63
N MET A 259 -21.30 -2.09 -15.16
CA MET A 259 -21.93 -0.85 -14.73
C MET A 259 -22.18 0.09 -15.92
N ASP A 260 -23.05 1.10 -15.73
CA ASP A 260 -23.13 2.20 -16.68
C ASP A 260 -21.88 3.05 -16.57
N ILE A 261 -21.14 3.13 -17.66
CA ILE A 261 -19.86 3.83 -17.76
C ILE A 261 -19.99 5.17 -18.48
N THR A 262 -21.20 5.62 -18.84
CA THR A 262 -21.40 6.81 -19.69
C THR A 262 -20.74 8.05 -19.08
N SER A 263 -21.01 8.34 -17.80
CA SER A 263 -20.40 9.48 -17.09
C SER A 263 -18.90 9.31 -16.89
N LEU A 264 -18.44 8.08 -16.62
CA LEU A 264 -17.01 7.80 -16.42
C LEU A 264 -16.24 7.98 -17.73
N ARG A 265 -16.76 7.50 -18.86
CA ARG A 265 -16.17 7.66 -20.19
C ARG A 265 -15.94 9.12 -20.55
N THR A 266 -16.88 10.01 -20.20
CA THR A 266 -16.69 11.45 -20.42
C THR A 266 -15.51 11.99 -19.59
N MET A 267 -15.35 11.53 -18.34
CA MET A 267 -14.27 11.97 -17.45
C MET A 267 -12.90 11.45 -17.89
N VAL A 268 -12.83 10.22 -18.39
CA VAL A 268 -11.55 9.57 -18.76
C VAL A 268 -11.21 9.66 -20.25
N ARG A 269 -11.98 10.39 -21.05
CA ARG A 269 -11.75 10.49 -22.50
C ARG A 269 -10.35 11.02 -22.81
N GLY A 270 -9.57 10.26 -23.58
CA GLY A 270 -8.17 10.58 -23.91
C GLY A 270 -7.18 10.36 -22.76
N GLN A 271 -7.64 9.86 -21.61
CA GLN A 271 -6.77 9.51 -20.49
C GLN A 271 -6.30 8.04 -20.59
N PRO A 272 -5.15 7.70 -20.00
CA PRO A 272 -4.63 6.33 -20.00
C PRO A 272 -5.59 5.26 -19.48
N ASN A 273 -6.48 5.62 -18.55
CA ASN A 273 -7.43 4.72 -17.92
C ASN A 273 -8.76 4.53 -18.71
N GLU A 274 -8.91 5.14 -19.89
CA GLU A 274 -10.15 5.03 -20.70
C GLU A 274 -10.52 3.59 -21.05
N ASN A 275 -9.53 2.79 -21.42
CA ASN A 275 -9.73 1.38 -21.77
C ASN A 275 -10.19 0.54 -20.57
N LEU A 276 -9.73 0.88 -19.37
CA LEU A 276 -10.10 0.19 -18.15
C LEU A 276 -11.55 0.52 -17.76
N VAL A 277 -11.96 1.79 -17.90
CA VAL A 277 -13.38 2.17 -17.74
C VAL A 277 -14.27 1.44 -18.75
N THR A 278 -13.83 1.30 -19.99
CA THR A 278 -14.61 0.60 -21.02
C THR A 278 -14.89 -0.86 -20.67
N GLN A 279 -13.95 -1.55 -20.01
CA GLN A 279 -14.11 -2.95 -19.56
C GLN A 279 -15.11 -3.12 -18.42
N LEU A 280 -15.49 -2.04 -17.74
CA LEU A 280 -16.51 -2.08 -16.69
C LEU A 280 -17.93 -2.04 -17.25
N GLY A 281 -18.11 -1.83 -18.55
CA GLY A 281 -19.43 -1.75 -19.17
C GLY A 281 -20.20 -3.07 -19.16
N PHE A 282 -21.54 -2.99 -19.23
CA PHE A 282 -22.43 -4.15 -19.27
C PHE A 282 -22.15 -5.15 -20.41
N SER A 283 -21.46 -4.73 -21.47
CA SER A 283 -21.17 -5.56 -22.66
C SER A 283 -19.90 -6.42 -22.57
N THR A 284 -19.11 -6.32 -21.49
CA THR A 284 -17.80 -6.97 -21.40
C THR A 284 -17.84 -8.33 -20.67
N PHE A 285 -18.88 -8.60 -19.89
CA PHE A 285 -19.00 -9.84 -19.12
C PHE A 285 -19.80 -10.87 -19.93
N ARG A 286 -19.12 -11.92 -20.40
CA ARG A 286 -19.77 -13.05 -21.09
C ARG A 286 -20.90 -13.61 -20.23
N THR A 287 -22.11 -13.66 -20.77
CA THR A 287 -23.17 -14.53 -20.26
C THR A 287 -22.65 -15.97 -20.24
N PRO A 288 -22.76 -16.71 -19.12
CA PRO A 288 -22.50 -18.15 -19.15
C PRO A 288 -23.51 -18.81 -20.10
N ALA A 289 -22.99 -19.68 -20.98
CA ALA A 289 -23.81 -20.57 -21.81
C ALA A 289 -24.40 -21.69 -20.96
#